data_AF-A0A286U376-F1
#
_entry.id   AF-A0A286U376-F1
#
_cell.length_a   1.000
_cell.length_b   1.000
_cell.length_c   1.000
_cell.angle_alpha   90.00
_cell.angle_beta   90.00
_cell.angle_gamma   90.00
#
_symmetry.space_group_name_H-M   'P 1'
#
loop_
_entity.id
_entity.type
_entity.pdbx_description
1 polymer ?
#
loop_
_entity_poly.entity_id
_entity_poly.type
_entity_poly.pdbx_seq_one_letter_code
_entity_poly.pdbx_strand_id
1 'polypeptide(L)'
;MFSFYNDTVLDPFCGSGTTLIAALRNGRNSTGIEIDKEYCQMTARYLKAETNQPPTKAKLIFQKMTDGSCGKVKIGEDKSLSKVRTAKKMMK
;
A
#
# COMPACT_ATOMS: atom_id res chain seq x y z
N MET A 1 2.90 2.61 -23.28
CA MET A 1 2.64 3.04 -21.88
C MET A 1 1.15 2.87 -21.61
N PHE A 2 0.75 2.30 -20.47
CA PHE A 2 -0.65 1.90 -20.21
C PHE A 2 -1.41 2.76 -19.18
N SER A 3 -0.73 3.67 -18.49
CA SER A 3 -1.34 4.62 -17.55
C SER A 3 -0.59 5.95 -17.52
N PHE A 4 -1.31 7.03 -17.24
CA PHE A 4 -0.82 8.40 -17.17
C PHE A 4 -0.69 8.88 -15.73
N TYR A 5 -0.24 10.12 -15.55
CA TYR A 5 -0.23 10.79 -14.25
C TYR A 5 -1.66 10.88 -13.68
N ASN A 6 -1.83 10.74 -12.36
CA ASN A 6 -3.12 10.69 -11.66
C ASN A 6 -4.04 9.50 -11.95
N ASP A 7 -3.72 8.62 -12.90
CA ASP A 7 -4.47 7.38 -13.08
C ASP A 7 -4.41 6.49 -11.84
N THR A 8 -5.39 5.60 -11.71
CA THR A 8 -5.47 4.64 -10.60
C THR A 8 -5.10 3.24 -11.07
N VAL A 9 -4.10 2.65 -10.43
CA VAL A 9 -3.65 1.28 -10.68
C VAL A 9 -4.21 0.35 -9.60
N LEU A 10 -4.88 -0.73 -10.00
CA LEU A 10 -5.33 -1.79 -9.11
C LEU A 10 -4.41 -2.99 -9.23
N ASP A 11 -3.92 -3.47 -8.08
CA ASP A 11 -3.12 -4.69 -7.98
C ASP A 11 -3.81 -5.66 -6.98
N PRO A 12 -4.50 -6.71 -7.46
CA PRO A 12 -5.23 -7.64 -6.59
C PRO A 12 -4.33 -8.62 -5.82
N PHE A 13 -3.05 -8.73 -6.18
CA PHE A 13 -2.08 -9.65 -5.58
C PHE A 13 -0.74 -8.94 -5.40
N CYS A 14 -0.76 -7.87 -4.60
CA CYS A 14 0.34 -6.91 -4.60
C CYS A 14 1.64 -7.45 -3.98
N GLY A 15 1.59 -8.51 -3.17
CA GLY A 15 2.76 -9.16 -2.58
C GLY A 15 3.70 -8.15 -1.92
N SER A 16 4.91 -8.01 -2.48
CA SER A 16 5.93 -7.07 -1.99
C SER A 16 5.67 -5.58 -2.30
N GLY A 17 4.61 -5.27 -3.04
CA GLY A 17 4.14 -3.92 -3.28
C GLY A 17 4.90 -3.16 -4.37
N THR A 18 5.66 -3.84 -5.23
CA THR A 18 6.45 -3.22 -6.31
C THR A 18 5.60 -2.37 -7.24
N THR A 19 4.39 -2.85 -7.59
CA THR A 19 3.42 -2.09 -8.41
C THR A 19 3.01 -0.79 -7.74
N LEU A 20 2.72 -0.81 -6.43
CA LEU A 20 2.28 0.37 -5.69
C LEU A 20 3.42 1.39 -5.56
N ILE A 21 4.64 0.92 -5.32
CA ILE A 21 5.85 1.77 -5.28
C ILE A 21 6.10 2.41 -6.64
N ALA A 22 5.98 1.64 -7.73
CA ALA A 22 6.13 2.16 -9.08
C ALA A 22 5.04 3.20 -9.42
N ALA A 23 3.78 2.95 -9.04
CA ALA A 23 2.69 3.90 -9.20
C ALA A 23 2.97 5.20 -8.42
N LEU A 24 3.36 5.07 -7.15
CA LEU A 24 3.72 6.18 -6.27
C LEU A 24 4.83 7.05 -6.85
N ARG A 25 5.95 6.45 -7.29
CA ARG A 25 7.10 7.16 -7.88
C ARG A 25 6.77 7.93 -9.14
N ASN A 26 5.71 7.53 -9.84
CA ASN A 26 5.30 8.18 -11.07
C ASN A 26 4.06 9.07 -10.89
N GLY A 27 3.65 9.37 -9.66
CA GLY A 27 2.50 10.24 -9.38
C GLY A 27 1.16 9.64 -9.81
N ARG A 28 1.01 8.31 -9.71
CA ARG A 28 -0.27 7.62 -9.88
C ARG A 28 -0.88 7.25 -8.54
N ASN A 29 -2.20 7.16 -8.53
CA ASN A 29 -2.94 6.53 -7.45
C ASN A 29 -2.81 5.01 -7.57
N SER A 30 -2.85 4.29 -6.45
CA SER A 30 -2.86 2.82 -6.49
C SER A 30 -3.64 2.21 -5.34
N THR A 31 -4.21 1.04 -5.57
CA THR A 31 -4.84 0.19 -4.56
C THR A 31 -4.26 -1.21 -4.70
N GLY A 32 -3.68 -1.73 -3.62
CA GLY A 32 -3.17 -3.10 -3.54
C GLY A 32 -4.00 -3.95 -2.61
N ILE A 33 -4.29 -5.19 -3.00
CA ILE A 33 -4.92 -6.21 -2.17
C ILE A 33 -3.90 -7.32 -1.96
N GLU A 34 -3.83 -7.82 -0.72
CA GLU A 34 -2.98 -8.94 -0.35
C GLU A 34 -3.63 -9.67 0.83
N ILE A 35 -3.60 -11.01 0.78
CA ILE A 35 -4.17 -11.88 1.81
C ILE A 35 -3.17 -12.13 2.93
N ASP A 36 -1.89 -12.19 2.59
CA ASP A 36 -0.83 -12.44 3.55
C ASP A 36 -0.46 -11.16 4.31
N LYS A 37 -0.64 -11.23 5.63
CA LYS A 37 -0.37 -10.13 6.54
C LYS A 37 1.11 -9.71 6.56
N GLU A 38 2.05 -10.62 6.35
CA GLU A 38 3.48 -10.30 6.33
C GLU A 38 3.82 -9.45 5.11
N TYR A 39 3.29 -9.81 3.94
CA TYR A 39 3.40 -9.02 2.72
C TYR A 39 2.71 -7.66 2.87
N CYS A 40 1.52 -7.58 3.47
CA CYS A 40 0.86 -6.30 3.78
C CYS A 40 1.76 -5.39 4.64
N GLN A 41 2.38 -5.95 5.69
CA GLN A 41 3.29 -5.19 6.55
C GLN A 41 4.54 -4.74 5.81
N MET A 42 5.15 -5.61 5.01
CA MET A 42 6.33 -5.29 4.22
C MET A 42 6.04 -4.17 3.22
N THR A 43 4.94 -4.27 2.46
CA THR A 43 4.48 -3.24 1.52
C THR A 43 4.23 -1.91 2.22
N ALA A 44 3.58 -1.92 3.40
CA ALA A 44 3.38 -0.72 4.19
C ALA A 44 4.70 -0.05 4.62
N ARG A 45 5.74 -0.83 4.95
CA ARG A 45 7.07 -0.30 5.29
C ARG A 45 7.74 0.40 4.11
N TYR A 46 7.65 -0.20 2.92
CA TYR A 46 8.23 0.37 1.70
C TYR A 46 7.50 1.62 1.25
N LEU A 47 6.17 1.62 1.25
CA LEU A 47 5.38 2.81 0.92
C LEU A 47 5.68 3.98 1.86
N LYS A 48 5.78 3.73 3.17
CA LYS A 48 6.18 4.77 4.14
C LYS A 48 7.59 5.30 3.89
N ALA A 49 8.53 4.45 3.48
CA ALA A 49 9.88 4.87 3.17
C ALA A 49 9.92 5.78 1.92
N GLU A 50 9.11 5.44 0.91
CA GLU A 50 9.04 6.17 -0.35
C GLU A 50 8.31 7.53 -0.21
N THR A 51 7.23 7.59 0.58
CA THR A 51 6.49 8.84 0.84
C THR A 51 7.33 9.90 1.57
N ASN A 52 8.41 9.51 2.25
CA ASN A 52 9.32 10.44 2.93
C ASN A 52 10.34 11.10 1.97
N GLN A 53 10.33 10.78 0.67
CA GLN A 53 11.23 11.35 -0.31
C GLN A 53 10.50 12.42 -1.17
N PRO A 54 11.03 13.65 -1.28
CA PRO A 54 10.55 14.62 -2.27
C PRO A 54 10.74 14.05 -3.69
N PRO A 55 9.81 14.27 -4.65
CA PRO A 55 8.61 15.13 -4.61
C PRO A 55 7.33 14.43 -4.13
N THR A 56 7.43 13.21 -3.61
CA THR A 56 6.33 12.26 -3.55
C THR A 56 5.51 12.40 -2.27
N LYS A 57 4.48 13.25 -2.28
CA LYS A 57 3.53 13.40 -1.17
C LYS A 57 2.26 12.59 -1.44
N ALA A 58 2.07 11.48 -0.73
CA ALA A 58 0.90 10.62 -0.88
C ALA A 58 0.22 10.32 0.45
N LYS A 59 -1.12 10.23 0.44
CA LYS A 59 -1.92 9.78 1.56
C LYS A 59 -1.98 8.25 1.53
N LEU A 60 -1.40 7.59 2.53
CA LEU A 60 -1.48 6.13 2.67
C LEU A 60 -2.71 5.76 3.49
N ILE A 61 -3.50 4.81 2.99
CA ILE A 61 -4.69 4.27 3.65
C ILE A 61 -4.52 2.76 3.77
N PHE A 62 -4.66 2.22 4.98
CA PHE A 62 -4.56 0.79 5.25
C PHE A 62 -5.88 0.28 5.80
N GLN A 63 -6.49 -0.67 5.09
CA GLN A 63 -7.78 -1.25 5.45
C GLN A 63 -7.63 -2.77 5.55
N LYS A 64 -8.43 -3.38 6.43
CA LYS A 64 -8.50 -4.82 6.62
C LYS A 64 -9.96 -5.27 6.55
N MET A 65 -10.18 -6.41 5.90
CA MET A 65 -11.48 -7.09 5.93
C MET A 65 -11.65 -7.88 7.23
N THR A 66 -12.82 -7.73 7.83
CA THR A 66 -13.26 -8.43 9.05
C THR A 66 -14.60 -9.08 8.78
N ASP A 67 -14.78 -10.31 9.26
CA ASP A 67 -16.05 -11.00 9.15
C ASP A 67 -17.07 -10.35 10.08
N GLY A 68 -18.16 -9.84 9.50
CA GLY A 68 -19.31 -9.38 10.25
C GLY A 68 -20.21 -10.54 10.63
N SER A 69 -20.88 -10.44 11.78
CA SER A 69 -22.04 -11.26 12.09
C SER A 69 -23.07 -11.13 10.95
N CYS A 70 -23.49 -12.26 10.37
CA CYS A 70 -24.41 -12.36 9.21
C CYS A 70 -23.78 -11.99 7.85
N GLY A 71 -22.87 -12.83 7.34
CA GLY A 71 -22.50 -12.92 5.91
C GLY A 71 -21.99 -11.65 5.22
N LYS A 72 -21.79 -10.56 5.98
CA LYS A 72 -21.41 -9.24 5.48
C LYS A 72 -19.96 -9.02 5.87
N VAL A 73 -19.09 -8.92 4.87
CA VAL A 73 -17.71 -8.49 5.05
C VAL A 73 -17.72 -7.02 5.45
N LYS A 74 -17.08 -6.69 6.57
CA LYS A 74 -16.86 -5.32 7.02
C LYS A 74 -15.43 -4.92 6.75
N ILE A 75 -15.23 -3.73 6.19
CA ILE A 75 -13.91 -3.15 6.00
C ILE A 75 -13.65 -2.17 7.14
N GLY A 76 -12.54 -2.36 7.86
CA GLY A 76 -12.10 -1.49 8.95
C GLY A 76 -10.69 -0.97 8.72
N GLU A 77 -10.34 0.17 9.32
CA GLU A 77 -8.95 0.66 9.29
C GLU A 77 -8.01 -0.27 10.05
N ASP A 78 -6.88 -0.61 9.43
CA ASP A 78 -5.86 -1.40 10.12
C ASP A 78 -4.86 -0.49 10.84
N LYS A 79 -5.15 -0.22 12.12
CA LYS A 79 -4.28 0.55 13.02
C LYS A 79 -2.93 -0.12 13.31
N SER A 80 -2.76 -1.42 13.02
CA SER A 80 -1.47 -2.08 13.18
C SER A 80 -0.48 -1.64 12.09
N LEU A 81 -0.98 -1.47 10.86
CA LEU A 81 -0.20 -1.05 9.70
C LEU A 81 0.21 0.43 9.79
N SER A 82 -0.62 1.29 10.40
CA SER A 82 -0.25 2.70 10.62
C SER A 82 0.93 2.88 11.57
N LYS A 83 1.13 1.96 12.53
CA LYS A 83 2.25 2.00 13.52
C LYS A 83 3.54 1.34 13.04
N VAL A 84 3.54 0.64 11.90
CA VAL A 84 4.72 -0.09 11.42
C VAL A 84 5.88 0.87 11.13
N ARG A 85 7.06 0.56 11.68
CA ARG A 85 8.31 1.31 11.49
C ARG A 85 8.75 1.28 10.02
N THR A 86 9.21 2.41 9.49
CA THR A 86 9.74 2.55 8.14
C THR A 86 10.87 1.55 7.89
N ALA A 87 10.93 0.96 6.68
CA ALA A 87 12.05 0.09 6.31
C ALA A 87 13.37 0.89 6.29
N LYS A 88 14.44 0.30 6.85
CA LYS A 88 15.80 0.88 6.78
C LYS A 88 16.28 0.73 5.33
N LYS A 89 16.69 1.84 4.71
CA LYS A 89 17.21 1.85 3.34
C LYS A 89 18.56 1.10 3.31
N MET A 90 18.62 -0.08 2.70
CA MET A 90 19.88 -0.63 2.21
C MET A 90 20.14 0.04 0.86
N MET A 91 20.97 1.09 0.86
CA MET A 91 21.51 1.67 -0.37
C MET A 91 22.37 0.60 -1.07
N LYS A 92 22.12 0.38 -2.36
CA LYS A 92 23.14 -0.06 -3.31
C LYS A 92 23.65 1.17 -4.04
#